data_AF-A0A1H9UQZ8-F1
#
_entry.id   AF-A0A1H9UQZ8-F1
#
_cell.length_a   1.000
_cell.length_b   1.000
_cell.length_c   1.000
_cell.angle_alpha   90.00
_cell.angle_beta   90.00
_cell.angle_gamma   90.00
#
_symmetry.space_group_name_H-M   'P 1'
#
loop_
_entity.id
_entity.type
_entity.pdbx_description
1 polymer ?
#
loop_
_entity_poly.entity_id
_entity_poly.type
_entity_poly.pdbx_seq_one_letter_code
_entity_poly.pdbx_strand_id
1 'polypeptide(L)'
;MWPIQGEFRGRGWADVAEWFDELHREQPGFESHQYMRDIVASVLASGAADRLGVTTSMHDIVVVSLDAKTWYHETIRVFSPSSLPPVRDGFVMLTFSGSKSRRRGSRETVQCTVEEAAPAFWDLVEEKFGITR
;
A
#
# COMPACT_ATOMS: atom_id res chain seq x y z
N MET A 1 1.93 -13.90 2.18
CA MET A 1 0.97 -13.14 3.01
C MET A 1 -0.41 -13.46 2.46
N TRP A 2 -1.35 -13.82 3.34
CA TRP A 2 -2.69 -14.28 2.95
C TRP A 2 -3.64 -13.07 2.86
N PRO A 3 -4.70 -13.12 2.02
CA PRO A 3 -5.71 -12.06 1.96
C PRO A 3 -6.32 -11.79 3.33
N ILE A 4 -6.69 -10.54 3.61
CA ILE A 4 -7.36 -10.17 4.87
C ILE A 4 -8.77 -10.79 4.85
N GLN A 5 -9.12 -11.49 5.93
CA GLN A 5 -10.42 -12.17 6.08
C GLN A 5 -11.32 -11.37 7.03
N GLY A 6 -12.60 -11.26 6.67
CA GLY A 6 -13.62 -10.61 7.49
C GLY A 6 -13.66 -9.10 7.34
N GLU A 7 -14.24 -8.41 8.33
CA GLU A 7 -14.35 -6.95 8.35
C GLU A 7 -12.96 -6.29 8.35
N PHE A 8 -12.66 -5.51 7.32
CA PHE A 8 -11.44 -4.72 7.29
C PHE A 8 -11.51 -3.56 8.28
N ARG A 9 -10.75 -3.65 9.36
CA ARG A 9 -10.56 -2.57 10.33
C ARG A 9 -9.28 -1.80 10.01
N GLY A 10 -9.37 -0.98 8.97
CA GLY A 10 -8.30 -0.07 8.58
C GLY A 10 -8.10 1.07 9.56
N ARG A 11 -6.97 1.75 9.43
CA ARG A 11 -6.78 3.12 9.93
C ARG A 11 -7.38 4.11 8.92
N GLY A 12 -7.73 5.32 9.36
CA GLY A 12 -8.02 6.40 8.43
C GLY A 12 -6.74 6.85 7.72
N TRP A 13 -6.84 7.27 6.45
CA TRP A 13 -5.68 7.79 5.71
C TRP A 13 -5.04 9.00 6.38
N ALA A 14 -5.82 9.84 7.06
CA ALA A 14 -5.32 10.95 7.85
C ALA A 14 -4.47 10.47 9.05
N ASP A 15 -4.93 9.45 9.79
CA ASP A 15 -4.19 8.88 10.92
C ASP A 15 -2.87 8.24 10.45
N VAL A 16 -2.87 7.61 9.27
CA VAL A 16 -1.66 7.04 8.67
C VAL A 16 -0.69 8.15 8.23
N ALA A 17 -1.19 9.25 7.67
CA ALA A 17 -0.37 10.40 7.32
C ALA A 17 0.30 11.00 8.56
N GLU A 18 -0.46 11.24 9.63
CA GLU A 18 0.05 11.78 10.88
C GLU A 18 1.11 10.86 11.50
N TRP A 19 0.87 9.54 11.49
CA TRP A 19 1.83 8.57 11.99
C TRP A 19 3.14 8.58 11.20
N PHE A 20 3.09 8.69 9.88
CA PHE A 20 4.30 8.80 9.05
C PHE A 20 5.02 10.14 9.25
N ASP A 21 4.31 11.22 9.51
CA ASP A 21 4.90 12.53 9.83
C ASP A 21 5.56 12.54 11.22
N GLU A 22 5.00 11.84 12.20
CA GLU A 22 5.63 11.61 13.50
C GLU A 22 6.92 10.80 13.34
N LEU A 23 6.86 9.67 12.63
CA LEU A 23 8.05 8.86 12.34
C LEU A 23 9.15 9.66 11.64
N HIS A 24 8.79 10.49 10.67
CA HIS A 24 9.75 11.35 9.97
C HIS A 24 10.44 12.36 10.89
N ARG A 25 9.72 12.92 11.87
CA ARG A 25 10.27 13.88 12.84
C ARG A 25 11.17 13.21 13.87
N GLU A 26 10.84 12.00 14.30
CA GLU A 26 11.48 11.36 15.45
C GLU A 26 12.66 10.44 15.08
N GLN A 27 12.74 9.98 13.82
CA GLN A 27 13.72 8.97 13.40
C GLN A 27 14.68 9.51 12.34
N PRO A 28 15.96 9.76 12.68
CA PRO A 28 17.00 10.03 11.70
C PRO A 28 17.11 8.88 10.68
N GLY A 29 17.03 9.19 9.38
CA GLY A 29 17.08 8.19 8.31
C GLY A 29 15.72 7.81 7.71
N PHE A 30 14.62 8.42 8.18
CA PHE A 30 13.28 8.23 7.60
C PHE A 30 13.13 8.81 6.18
N GLU A 31 14.12 9.56 5.67
CA GLU A 31 14.17 10.01 4.27
C GLU A 31 14.01 8.84 3.28
N SER A 32 14.53 7.67 3.65
CA SER A 32 14.39 6.41 2.91
C SER A 32 12.94 5.92 2.77
N HIS A 33 11.98 6.51 3.50
CA HIS A 33 10.56 6.16 3.49
C HIS A 33 9.69 7.28 2.87
N GLN A 34 10.28 8.32 2.29
CA GLN A 34 9.54 9.46 1.75
C GLN A 34 8.46 9.03 0.73
N TYR A 35 8.75 8.03 -0.11
CA TYR A 35 7.77 7.50 -1.07
C TYR A 35 6.48 6.97 -0.43
N MET A 36 6.52 6.52 0.83
CA MET A 36 5.33 6.08 1.57
C MET A 36 4.44 7.25 1.93
N ARG A 37 5.04 8.36 2.35
CA ARG A 37 4.34 9.63 2.59
C ARG A 37 3.76 10.16 1.29
N ASP A 38 4.51 10.07 0.20
CA ASP A 38 4.04 10.52 -1.12
C ASP A 38 2.82 9.69 -1.59
N ILE A 39 2.82 8.37 -1.37
CA ILE A 39 1.66 7.51 -1.65
C ILE A 39 0.46 7.93 -0.80
N VAL A 40 0.62 8.08 0.51
CA VAL A 40 -0.45 8.51 1.42
C VAL A 40 -1.02 9.87 1.02
N ALA A 41 -0.15 10.84 0.75
CA ALA A 41 -0.54 12.16 0.28
C ALA A 41 -1.27 12.11 -1.05
N SER A 42 -0.84 11.23 -1.98
CA SER A 42 -1.51 11.06 -3.28
C SER A 42 -2.93 10.51 -3.15
N VAL A 43 -3.19 9.62 -2.19
CA VAL A 43 -4.54 9.08 -1.91
C VAL A 43 -5.45 10.13 -1.27
N LEU A 44 -4.90 10.94 -0.36
CA LEU A 44 -5.64 12.07 0.22
C LEU A 44 -5.98 13.12 -0.84
N ALA A 45 -5.04 13.41 -1.76
CA ALA A 45 -5.22 14.42 -2.81
C ALA A 45 -6.18 13.98 -3.93
N SER A 46 -6.29 12.68 -4.22
CA SER A 46 -7.19 12.15 -5.26
C SER A 46 -8.67 12.11 -4.85
N GLY A 47 -8.95 12.22 -3.55
CA GLY A 47 -10.31 12.04 -3.04
C GLY A 47 -10.80 10.59 -3.05
N ALA A 48 -9.94 9.61 -3.33
CA ALA A 48 -10.29 8.17 -3.30
C ALA A 48 -10.15 7.53 -1.90
N ALA A 49 -9.88 8.34 -0.87
CA ALA A 49 -9.61 7.87 0.49
C ALA A 49 -10.80 7.11 1.14
N ASP A 50 -12.02 7.35 0.68
CA ASP A 50 -13.25 6.66 1.12
C ASP A 50 -13.47 5.31 0.41
N ARG A 51 -12.80 5.09 -0.73
CA ARG A 51 -12.88 3.86 -1.54
C ARG A 51 -11.70 2.91 -1.29
N LEU A 52 -10.63 3.41 -0.70
CA LEU A 52 -9.43 2.66 -0.35
C LEU A 52 -9.30 2.53 1.17
N GLY A 53 -9.17 1.31 1.66
CA GLY A 53 -8.88 1.04 3.07
C GLY A 53 -7.37 0.91 3.27
N VAL A 54 -6.84 1.46 4.36
CA VAL A 54 -5.40 1.38 4.68
C VAL A 54 -5.14 0.78 6.04
N THR A 55 -4.09 0.00 6.17
CA THR A 55 -3.51 -0.40 7.45
C THR A 55 -1.99 -0.47 7.34
N THR A 56 -1.31 -0.39 8.48
CA THR A 56 0.15 -0.34 8.54
C THR A 56 0.68 -1.46 9.42
N SER A 57 1.76 -2.12 9.00
CA SER A 57 2.45 -3.12 9.82
C SER A 57 3.96 -2.99 9.65
N MET A 58 4.67 -2.73 10.75
CA MET A 58 6.15 -2.68 10.80
C MET A 58 6.78 -1.82 9.70
N HIS A 59 6.15 -0.69 9.37
CA HIS A 59 6.48 0.28 8.29
C HIS A 59 5.90 0.02 6.91
N ASP A 60 5.25 -1.12 6.64
CA ASP A 60 4.61 -1.36 5.35
C ASP A 60 3.21 -0.73 5.31
N ILE A 61 2.80 -0.23 4.14
CA ILE A 61 1.42 0.18 3.86
C ILE A 61 0.70 -1.01 3.22
N VAL A 62 -0.47 -1.36 3.73
CA VAL A 62 -1.36 -2.36 3.14
C VAL A 62 -2.67 -1.68 2.78
N VAL A 63 -3.03 -1.76 1.51
CA VAL A 63 -4.21 -1.11 0.92
C VAL A 63 -5.18 -2.16 0.41
N VAL A 64 -6.46 -1.93 0.63
CA VAL A 64 -7.57 -2.75 0.12
C VAL A 64 -8.59 -1.88 -0.61
N SER A 65 -9.35 -2.47 -1.51
CA SER A 65 -10.59 -1.84 -2.00
C SER A 65 -11.71 -2.00 -0.95
N LEU A 66 -12.40 -0.89 -0.64
CA LEU A 66 -13.61 -0.88 0.18
C LEU A 66 -14.88 -1.09 -0.65
N ASP A 67 -14.80 -0.93 -1.97
CA ASP A 67 -15.91 -1.21 -2.89
C ASP A 67 -16.18 -2.73 -3.03
N ALA A 68 -15.18 -3.56 -2.72
CA ALA A 68 -15.29 -5.02 -2.80
C ALA A 68 -16.19 -5.59 -1.70
N LYS A 69 -17.36 -6.10 -2.10
CA LYS A 69 -18.31 -6.82 -1.20
C LYS A 69 -17.92 -8.29 -1.00
N THR A 70 -16.68 -8.55 -0.61
CA THR A 70 -16.15 -9.91 -0.45
C THR A 70 -15.66 -10.14 0.97
N TRP A 71 -15.80 -11.39 1.46
CA TRP A 71 -15.24 -11.79 2.76
C TRP A 71 -13.69 -11.79 2.78
N TYR A 72 -13.08 -11.75 1.60
CA TYR A 72 -11.64 -11.71 1.41
C TYR A 72 -11.28 -10.43 0.69
N HIS A 73 -10.44 -9.60 1.31
CA HIS A 73 -9.91 -8.42 0.66
C HIS A 73 -8.62 -8.78 -0.09
N GLU A 74 -8.60 -8.41 -1.37
CA GLU A 74 -7.36 -8.33 -2.12
C GLU A 74 -6.55 -7.14 -1.62
N THR A 75 -5.23 -7.29 -1.57
CA THR A 75 -4.36 -6.31 -0.93
C THR A 75 -3.26 -5.83 -1.87
N ILE A 76 -3.00 -4.54 -1.91
CA ILE A 76 -1.75 -3.96 -2.41
C ILE A 76 -0.88 -3.62 -1.20
N ARG A 77 0.33 -4.16 -1.14
CA ARG A 77 1.30 -3.89 -0.07
C ARG A 77 2.48 -3.13 -0.62
N VAL A 78 2.78 -1.98 -0.03
CA VAL A 78 4.01 -1.21 -0.25
C VAL A 78 4.99 -1.57 0.85
N PHE A 79 6.13 -2.13 0.47
CA PHE A 79 7.12 -2.62 1.42
C PHE A 79 8.07 -1.50 1.82
N SER A 80 8.37 -1.43 3.12
CA SER A 80 9.45 -0.60 3.65
C SER A 80 10.80 -1.13 3.20
N PRO A 81 11.84 -0.26 3.17
CA PRO A 81 13.19 -0.70 2.86
C PRO A 81 13.69 -1.77 3.85
N SER A 82 13.18 -1.77 5.08
CA SER A 82 13.48 -2.76 6.12
C SER A 82 12.75 -4.10 5.96
N SER A 83 11.71 -4.17 5.11
CA SER A 83 10.86 -5.36 4.94
C SER A 83 11.36 -6.25 3.79
N LEU A 84 12.43 -7.02 4.05
CA LEU A 84 12.98 -8.16 3.26
C LEU A 84 12.09 -8.64 2.08
N PRO A 85 12.43 -8.32 0.82
CA PRO A 85 13.52 -8.96 0.06
C PRO A 85 14.67 -7.99 -0.31
N PRO A 86 15.79 -8.45 -0.90
CA PRO A 86 16.81 -7.54 -1.42
C PRO A 86 16.22 -6.75 -2.59
N VAL A 87 15.78 -5.53 -2.30
CA VAL A 87 15.47 -4.52 -3.31
C VAL A 87 16.77 -3.78 -3.61
N ARG A 88 16.99 -3.40 -4.87
CA ARG A 88 18.16 -2.57 -5.22
C ARG A 88 18.06 -1.23 -4.48
N ASP A 89 19.18 -0.65 -4.08
CA ASP A 89 19.19 0.69 -3.50
C ASP A 89 18.46 1.68 -4.42
N GLY A 90 17.58 2.50 -3.84
CA GLY A 90 16.74 3.45 -4.58
C GLY A 90 15.50 2.84 -5.25
N PHE A 91 15.21 1.56 -5.02
CA PHE A 91 14.00 0.88 -5.49
C PHE A 91 13.07 0.51 -4.34
N VAL A 92 11.78 0.44 -4.65
CA VAL A 92 10.72 -0.05 -3.76
C VAL A 92 10.03 -1.25 -4.38
N MET A 93 9.38 -2.04 -3.53
CA MET A 93 8.56 -3.16 -3.94
C MET A 93 7.09 -2.95 -3.57
N LEU A 94 6.21 -3.17 -4.53
CA LEU A 94 4.76 -3.25 -4.34
C LEU A 94 4.33 -4.68 -4.63
N THR A 95 3.43 -5.24 -3.81
CA THR A 95 2.86 -6.56 -4.06
C THR A 95 1.36 -6.51 -4.03
N PHE A 96 0.73 -6.91 -5.12
CA PHE A 96 -0.67 -7.29 -5.12
C PHE A 96 -0.82 -8.75 -4.64
N SER A 97 -1.81 -9.01 -3.79
CA SER A 97 -2.21 -10.34 -3.35
C SER A 97 -3.72 -10.47 -3.43
N GLY A 98 -4.20 -11.21 -4.42
CA GLY A 98 -5.61 -11.46 -4.69
C GLY A 98 -6.01 -12.91 -4.48
N SER A 99 -7.30 -13.13 -4.24
CA SER A 99 -7.89 -14.46 -4.07
C SER A 99 -8.73 -14.80 -5.31
N LYS A 100 -8.10 -15.32 -6.36
CA LYS A 100 -8.89 -15.99 -7.41
C LYS A 100 -9.46 -17.28 -6.83
N SER A 101 -10.79 -17.38 -6.91
CA SER A 101 -11.58 -18.58 -6.64
C SER A 101 -10.86 -19.83 -7.14
N ARG A 102 -10.50 -20.72 -6.20
CA ARG A 102 -9.94 -22.07 -6.38
C ARG A 102 -8.44 -22.14 -6.76
N ARG A 103 -7.61 -22.26 -5.71
CA ARG A 103 -6.31 -22.98 -5.62
C ARG A 103 -4.98 -22.25 -5.91
N ARG A 104 -4.96 -20.99 -6.34
CA ARG A 104 -3.74 -20.17 -6.29
C ARG A 104 -4.12 -18.71 -6.13
N GLY A 105 -3.77 -18.09 -5.00
CA GLY A 105 -3.82 -16.64 -4.89
C GLY A 105 -2.95 -16.03 -5.99
N SER A 106 -3.47 -15.01 -6.69
CA SER A 106 -2.66 -14.25 -7.63
C SER A 106 -1.77 -13.33 -6.81
N ARG A 107 -0.46 -13.56 -6.87
CA ARG A 107 0.53 -12.66 -6.32
C ARG A 107 1.28 -12.04 -7.47
N GLU A 108 1.31 -10.72 -7.50
CA GLU A 108 2.07 -9.94 -8.46
C GLU A 108 2.95 -8.97 -7.70
N THR A 109 4.21 -8.87 -8.11
CA THR A 109 5.20 -8.02 -7.47
C THR A 109 5.74 -7.06 -8.51
N VAL A 110 5.66 -5.77 -8.22
CA VAL A 110 6.24 -4.69 -9.01
C VAL A 110 7.43 -4.14 -8.24
N GLN A 111 8.55 -3.98 -8.91
CA GLN A 111 9.71 -3.26 -8.41
C GLN A 111 9.89 -2.02 -9.28
N CYS A 112 9.94 -0.84 -8.66
CA CYS A 112 10.11 0.44 -9.33
C CYS A 112 11.08 1.32 -8.52
N THR A 113 11.49 2.45 -9.10
CA THR A 113 12.28 3.44 -8.34
C THR A 113 11.42 4.10 -7.26
N VAL A 114 12.04 4.67 -6.24
CA VAL A 114 11.32 5.43 -5.20
C VAL A 114 10.50 6.60 -5.77
N GLU A 115 10.98 7.21 -6.85
CA GLU A 115 10.31 8.33 -7.56
C GLU A 115 9.05 7.84 -8.31
N GLU A 116 9.07 6.61 -8.81
CA GLU A 116 7.95 5.98 -9.51
C GLU A 116 6.96 5.28 -8.58
N ALA A 117 7.22 5.25 -7.27
CA ALA A 117 6.42 4.49 -6.30
C ALA A 117 4.94 4.88 -6.31
N ALA A 118 4.63 6.18 -6.31
CA ALA A 118 3.25 6.66 -6.35
C ALA A 118 2.56 6.41 -7.70
N PRO A 119 3.18 6.69 -8.87
CA PRO A 119 2.65 6.25 -10.16
C PRO A 119 2.37 4.74 -10.23
N ALA A 120 3.35 3.91 -9.87
CA ALA A 120 3.22 2.46 -9.92
C ALA A 120 2.16 1.94 -8.94
N PHE A 121 1.99 2.59 -7.79
CA PHE A 121 0.88 2.32 -6.87
C PHE A 121 -0.47 2.58 -7.54
N TRP A 122 -0.64 3.72 -8.20
CA TRP A 122 -1.90 4.06 -8.87
C TRP A 122 -2.20 3.15 -10.06
N ASP A 123 -1.19 2.76 -10.83
CA ASP A 123 -1.36 1.78 -11.91
C ASP A 123 -1.92 0.46 -11.37
N LEU A 124 -1.41 -0.02 -10.23
CA LEU A 124 -1.94 -1.22 -9.55
C LEU A 124 -3.35 -1.01 -8.98
N VAL A 125 -3.63 0.16 -8.41
CA VAL A 125 -4.97 0.48 -7.88
C VAL A 125 -6.00 0.52 -9.01
N GLU A 126 -5.67 1.14 -10.14
CA GLU A 126 -6.55 1.17 -11.31
C GLU A 126 -6.73 -0.23 -11.89
N GLU A 127 -5.65 -0.97 -12.13
CA GLU A 127 -5.70 -2.28 -12.75
C GLU A 127 -6.43 -3.32 -11.87
N LYS A 128 -6.16 -3.33 -10.57
CA LYS A 128 -6.64 -4.39 -9.66
C LYS A 128 -7.93 -4.00 -8.95
N PHE A 129 -8.12 -2.73 -8.60
CA PHE A 129 -9.30 -2.26 -7.87
C PHE A 129 -10.28 -1.46 -8.72
N GLY A 130 -9.92 -1.04 -9.94
CA GLY A 130 -10.78 -0.23 -10.80
C GLY A 130 -11.03 1.18 -10.24
N ILE A 131 -10.12 1.69 -9.42
CA ILE A 131 -10.20 3.01 -8.78
C ILE A 131 -9.16 3.92 -9.44
N THR A 132 -9.59 5.10 -9.90
CA THR A 132 -8.71 6.11 -10.48
C THR A 132 -8.45 7.23 -9.49
N ARG A 133 -7.30 7.90 -9.63
CA ARG A 133 -6.96 9.11 -8.89
C ARG A 133 -7.76 10.33 -9.31
#